data_AF-A0A5D4SPJ5-F1
#
_entry.id   AF-A0A5D4SPJ5-F1
#
_cell.length_a   1.000
_cell.length_b   1.000
_cell.length_c   1.000
_cell.angle_alpha   90.00
_cell.angle_beta   90.00
_cell.angle_gamma   90.00
#
_symmetry.space_group_name_H-M   'P 1'
#
loop_
_entity.id
_entity.type
_entity.pdbx_description
1 polymer ?
#
loop_
_entity_poly.entity_id
_entity_poly.type
_entity_poly.pdbx_seq_one_letter_code
_entity_poly.pdbx_strand_id
1 'polypeptide(L)'
;MHDTSSFSDNQLTTFEIKDLLTLYITPFKDMCINTPEESVKINRTKAINLLLERLSKKQLYELLNQLQLIHKKNQNDLYYIQYILIAVMSLEAGRKKSIH
;
A
#
# COMPACT_ATOMS: atom_id res chain seq x y z
N MET A 1 -26.15 -2.23 15.62
CA MET A 1 -25.81 -3.36 14.73
C MET A 1 -24.57 -2.96 13.95
N HIS A 2 -23.40 -3.43 14.36
CA HIS A 2 -22.17 -3.20 13.61
C HIS A 2 -22.01 -4.37 12.65
N ASP A 3 -22.40 -4.18 11.40
CA ASP A 3 -21.92 -5.03 10.32
C ASP A 3 -20.43 -4.76 10.15
N THR A 4 -19.63 -5.47 10.95
CA THR A 4 -18.31 -5.88 10.51
C THR A 4 -18.56 -6.81 9.34
N SER A 5 -18.57 -6.26 8.13
CA SER A 5 -18.37 -7.02 6.90
C SER A 5 -17.04 -7.74 7.06
N SER A 6 -17.08 -8.89 7.72
CA SER A 6 -16.10 -9.95 7.59
C SER A 6 -15.89 -10.08 6.09
N PHE A 7 -14.68 -9.82 5.61
CA PHE A 7 -14.27 -10.24 4.28
C PHE A 7 -14.33 -11.78 4.30
N SER A 8 -15.54 -12.28 4.17
CA SER A 8 -15.94 -13.68 4.23
C SER A 8 -15.27 -14.40 3.08
N ASP A 9 -14.29 -15.25 3.40
CA ASP A 9 -13.74 -16.44 2.72
C ASP A 9 -13.57 -16.50 1.19
N ASN A 10 -13.93 -15.44 0.47
CA ASN A 10 -13.68 -15.28 -0.95
C ASN A 10 -12.33 -14.60 -1.10
N GLN A 11 -11.33 -15.38 -1.49
CA GLN A 11 -10.02 -14.85 -1.80
C GLN A 11 -10.13 -13.91 -3.01
N LEU A 12 -10.15 -12.60 -2.77
CA LEU A 12 -9.97 -11.58 -3.80
C LEU A 12 -8.80 -11.92 -4.73
N THR A 13 -9.04 -11.74 -6.01
CA THR A 13 -8.04 -11.79 -7.07
C THR A 13 -7.12 -10.57 -7.00
N THR A 14 -5.95 -10.65 -7.65
CA THR A 14 -5.05 -9.50 -7.77
C THR A 14 -5.72 -8.30 -8.44
N PHE A 15 -6.64 -8.55 -9.38
CA PHE A 15 -7.42 -7.51 -10.04
C PHE A 15 -8.35 -6.80 -9.06
N GLU A 16 -9.13 -7.55 -8.27
CA GLU A 16 -10.01 -6.97 -7.25
C GLU A 16 -9.23 -6.20 -6.17
N ILE A 17 -8.05 -6.70 -5.77
CA ILE A 17 -7.17 -5.97 -4.85
C ILE A 17 -6.69 -4.66 -5.46
N LYS A 18 -6.28 -4.67 -6.74
CA LYS A 18 -5.86 -3.45 -7.45
C LYS A 18 -6.99 -2.42 -7.52
N ASP A 19 -8.20 -2.87 -7.81
CA ASP A 19 -9.38 -2.00 -7.87
C ASP A 19 -9.70 -1.40 -6.50
N LEU A 20 -9.63 -2.19 -5.42
CA LEU A 20 -9.84 -1.69 -4.07
C LEU A 20 -8.74 -0.74 -3.61
N LEU A 21 -7.47 -1.01 -3.93
CA LEU A 21 -6.37 -0.07 -3.67
C LEU A 21 -6.59 1.24 -4.42
N THR A 22 -7.06 1.16 -5.66
CA THR A 22 -7.44 2.35 -6.42
C THR A 22 -8.58 3.07 -5.70
N LEU A 23 -9.62 2.38 -5.26
CA LEU A 23 -10.76 3.00 -4.58
C LEU A 23 -10.36 3.71 -3.27
N TYR A 24 -9.57 3.07 -2.42
CA TYR A 24 -9.28 3.57 -1.08
C TYR A 24 -8.09 4.53 -1.00
N ILE A 25 -7.13 4.46 -1.93
CA ILE A 25 -5.99 5.37 -1.94
C ILE A 25 -6.43 6.70 -2.56
N THR A 26 -6.42 7.76 -1.75
CA THR A 26 -6.72 9.12 -2.17
C THR A 26 -5.88 9.50 -3.39
N PRO A 27 -6.47 10.11 -4.43
CA PRO A 27 -5.72 10.58 -5.58
C PRO A 27 -4.59 11.55 -5.20
N PHE A 28 -3.36 11.24 -5.65
CA PHE A 28 -2.22 12.14 -5.56
C PHE A 28 -1.42 12.14 -6.87
N LYS A 29 -0.83 13.29 -7.23
CA LYS A 29 0.02 13.42 -8.42
C LYS A 29 1.35 12.71 -8.23
N ASP A 30 2.22 13.27 -7.41
CA ASP A 30 3.53 12.73 -7.12
C ASP A 30 3.83 12.84 -5.63
N MET A 31 4.40 11.78 -5.08
CA MET A 31 4.92 11.71 -3.73
C MET A 31 6.43 11.46 -3.81
N CYS A 32 7.19 12.23 -3.05
CA CYS A 32 8.63 12.02 -2.93
C CYS A 32 8.89 11.06 -1.78
N ILE A 33 9.56 9.95 -2.07
CA ILE A 33 10.02 8.98 -1.09
C ILE A 33 11.53 9.03 -1.07
N ASN A 34 12.07 9.40 0.10
CA ASN A 34 13.49 9.45 0.33
C ASN A 34 13.89 8.18 1.08
N THR A 35 14.69 7.34 0.44
CA THR A 35 15.42 6.27 1.10
C THR A 35 16.87 6.74 1.34
N PRO A 36 17.66 6.04 2.16
CA PRO A 36 19.08 6.35 2.31
C PRO A 36 19.90 6.28 1.01
N GLU A 37 19.38 5.58 0.00
CA GLU A 37 20.09 5.30 -1.26
C GLU A 37 19.59 6.19 -2.41
N GLU A 38 18.31 6.54 -2.44
CA GLU A 38 17.71 7.32 -3.52
C GLU A 38 16.47 8.12 -3.09
N SER A 39 16.22 9.21 -3.81
CA SER A 39 14.95 9.94 -3.76
C SER A 39 14.14 9.60 -5.00
N VAL A 40 12.98 8.98 -4.80
CA VAL A 40 12.11 8.51 -5.88
C VAL A 40 10.80 9.27 -5.86
N LYS A 41 10.42 9.83 -7.02
CA LYS A 41 9.06 10.33 -7.24
C LYS A 41 8.15 9.18 -7.64
N ILE A 42 7.03 9.07 -6.94
CA ILE A 42 6.07 7.99 -7.09
C ILE A 42 4.68 8.60 -7.25
N ASN A 43 4.05 8.33 -8.38
CA ASN A 43 2.64 8.63 -8.59
C ASN A 43 1.75 7.49 -8.08
N ARG A 44 0.44 7.74 -7.99
CA ARG A 44 -0.53 6.75 -7.49
C ARG A 44 -0.45 5.40 -8.19
N THR A 45 -0.33 5.38 -9.52
CA THR A 45 -0.24 4.14 -10.29
C THR A 45 1.01 3.35 -9.90
N LYS A 46 2.16 4.01 -9.80
CA LYS A 46 3.42 3.38 -9.40
C LYS A 46 3.36 2.90 -7.94
N ALA A 47 2.73 3.66 -7.04
CA ALA A 47 2.51 3.23 -5.66
C ALA A 47 1.69 1.93 -5.59
N ILE A 48 0.56 1.85 -6.29
CA ILE A 48 -0.29 0.65 -6.32
C ILE A 48 0.49 -0.54 -6.88
N ASN A 49 1.20 -0.35 -7.99
CA ASN A 49 2.01 -1.42 -8.58
C ASN A 49 3.11 -1.90 -7.62
N LEU A 50 3.80 -1.00 -6.92
CA LEU A 50 4.81 -1.37 -5.92
C LEU A 50 4.20 -2.16 -4.77
N LEU A 51 3.03 -1.77 -4.27
CA LEU A 51 2.35 -2.51 -3.21
C LEU A 51 2.00 -3.92 -3.69
N LEU A 52 1.41 -4.05 -4.89
CA LEU A 52 1.04 -5.34 -5.48
C LEU A 52 2.24 -6.26 -5.73
N GLU A 53 3.37 -5.70 -6.16
CA GLU A 53 4.59 -6.45 -6.45
C GLU A 53 5.30 -6.92 -5.18
N ARG A 54 5.29 -6.10 -4.12
CA ARG A 54 6.18 -6.27 -2.97
C ARG A 54 5.50 -6.81 -1.72
N LEU A 55 4.19 -6.67 -1.60
CA LEU A 55 3.44 -7.20 -0.48
C LEU A 55 2.86 -8.57 -0.83
N SER A 56 2.94 -9.49 0.12
CA SER A 56 2.20 -10.75 0.02
C SER A 56 0.70 -10.48 0.00
N LYS A 57 -0.08 -11.43 -0.53
CA LYS A 57 -1.55 -11.34 -0.57
C LYS A 57 -2.15 -11.07 0.81
N LYS A 58 -1.63 -11.70 1.87
CA LYS A 58 -2.05 -11.46 3.26
C LYS A 58 -1.81 -10.01 3.70
N GLN A 59 -0.61 -9.48 3.43
CA GLN A 59 -0.29 -8.09 3.75
C GLN A 59 -1.14 -7.08 2.97
N LEU A 60 -1.48 -7.41 1.71
CA LEU A 60 -2.40 -6.60 0.91
C LEU A 60 -3.80 -6.54 1.52
N TYR A 61 -4.32 -7.66 2.04
CA TYR A 61 -5.61 -7.66 2.75
C TYR A 61 -5.57 -6.83 4.03
N GLU A 62 -4.52 -6.98 4.83
CA GLU A 62 -4.33 -6.19 6.03
C GLU A 62 -4.26 -4.70 5.70
N LEU A 63 -3.53 -4.34 4.64
CA LEU A 63 -3.46 -2.97 4.13
C LEU A 63 -4.84 -2.43 3.71
N LEU A 64 -5.62 -3.21 2.95
CA LEU A 64 -6.97 -2.83 2.53
C LEU A 64 -7.89 -2.60 3.74
N ASN A 65 -7.84 -3.47 4.74
CA ASN A 65 -8.61 -3.31 5.97
C ASN A 65 -8.23 -2.01 6.71
N GLN A 66 -6.94 -1.69 6.81
CA GLN A 66 -6.49 -0.44 7.44
C GLN A 66 -6.93 0.79 6.64
N LEU A 67 -6.81 0.75 5.32
CA LEU A 67 -7.27 1.85 4.45
C LEU A 67 -8.78 2.07 4.57
N GLN A 68 -9.57 1.00 4.62
CA GLN A 68 -11.00 1.09 4.85
C GLN A 68 -11.32 1.74 6.21
N LEU A 69 -10.57 1.41 7.27
CA LEU A 69 -10.74 2.00 8.59
C LEU A 69 -10.37 3.49 8.61
N ILE A 70 -9.26 3.87 7.97
CA ILE A 70 -8.82 5.26 7.81
C ILE A 70 -9.89 6.07 7.08
N HIS A 71 -10.39 5.53 5.96
CA HIS A 71 -11.43 6.16 5.18
C HIS A 71 -12.74 6.31 5.97
N LYS A 72 -13.18 5.27 6.71
CA LYS A 72 -14.34 5.34 7.61
C LYS A 72 -14.22 6.41 8.69
N LYS A 73 -12.99 6.74 9.11
CA LYS A 73 -12.70 7.78 10.11
C LYS A 73 -12.43 9.16 9.48
N ASN A 74 -12.58 9.31 8.16
CA ASN A 74 -12.21 10.52 7.40
C ASN A 74 -10.78 11.00 7.69
N GLN A 75 -9.87 10.05 7.94
CA GLN A 75 -8.46 10.34 8.17
C GLN A 75 -7.69 10.35 6.85
N ASN A 76 -6.57 11.08 6.83
CA ASN A 76 -5.74 11.19 5.63
C ASN A 76 -4.90 9.92 5.44
N ASP A 77 -5.22 9.14 4.42
CA ASP A 77 -4.53 7.91 4.02
C ASP A 77 -3.19 8.18 3.32
N LEU A 78 -2.94 9.41 2.83
CA LEU A 78 -1.73 9.75 2.09
C LEU A 78 -0.45 9.55 2.91
N TYR A 79 -0.45 10.00 4.17
CA TYR A 79 0.69 9.79 5.09
C TYR A 79 0.88 8.31 5.42
N TYR A 80 -0.22 7.58 5.56
CA TYR A 80 -0.17 6.15 5.84
C TYR A 80 0.41 5.38 4.65
N ILE A 81 -0.05 5.67 3.42
CA ILE A 81 0.52 5.10 2.20
C ILE A 81 1.99 5.48 2.05
N GLN A 82 2.37 6.73 2.32
CA GLN A 82 3.76 7.16 2.29
C GLN A 82 4.63 6.31 3.23
N TYR A 83 4.17 6.10 4.46
CA TYR A 83 4.87 5.28 5.45
C TYR A 83 5.06 3.84 4.97
N ILE A 84 4.00 3.20 4.44
CA ILE A 84 4.08 1.83 3.92
C ILE A 84 5.06 1.75 2.74
N LEU A 85 5.00 2.71 1.81
CA LEU A 85 5.90 2.72 0.66
C LEU A 85 7.36 2.95 1.06
N ILE A 86 7.65 3.80 2.04
CA ILE A 86 8.99 3.95 2.62
C ILE A 86 9.50 2.60 3.14
N ALA A 87 8.66 1.88 3.89
CA ALA A 87 9.04 0.58 4.44
C ALA A 87 9.29 -0.46 3.34
N VAL A 88 8.39 -0.55 2.36
CA VAL A 88 8.52 -1.46 1.21
C VAL A 88 9.80 -1.20 0.42
N MET A 89 10.14 0.07 0.18
CA MET A 89 11.34 0.45 -0.56
C MET A 89 12.62 0.31 0.27
N SER A 90 12.58 0.52 1.58
CA SER A 90 13.76 0.40 2.45
C SER A 90 14.20 -1.06 2.65
N LEU A 91 13.27 -2.02 2.55
CA LEU A 91 13.59 -3.45 2.58
C LEU A 91 14.44 -3.89 1.38
N GLU A 92 14.35 -3.18 0.24
CA GLU A 92 15.18 -3.44 -0.96
C GLU A 92 16.63 -2.99 -0.76
N ALA A 93 16.85 -1.82 -0.15
CA ALA A 93 18.17 -1.30 0.19
C ALA A 93 18.96 -2.29 1.06
N GLY A 94 18.27 -2.94 2.01
CA GLY A 94 18.85 -3.99 2.85
C GLY A 94 19.19 -5.28 2.08
N ARG A 95 18.34 -5.70 1.12
CA ARG A 95 18.59 -6.92 0.32
C ARG A 95 19.73 -6.76 -0.68
N LYS A 96 19.90 -5.59 -1.29
CA LYS A 96 20.99 -5.33 -2.26
C LYS A 96 22.38 -5.32 -1.60
N LYS A 97 22.47 -5.04 -0.30
CA LYS A 97 23.75 -5.05 0.45
C LYS A 97 24.24 -6.43 0.88
N SER A 98 23.44 -7.49 0.71
CA SER A 98 23.82 -8.85 1.14
C SER A 98 24.53 -9.69 0.06
N ILE A 99 24.87 -9.09 -1.09
CA ILE A 99 25.59 -9.75 -2.18
C ILE A 99 26.88 -8.96 -2.48
N HIS A 100 27.78 -8.89 -1.51
CA HIS A 100 29.21 -8.63 -1.72
C HIS A 100 30.01 -9.20 -0.55
#